data_AF-A0A4Y6V1N0-F1
#
_entry.id   AF-A0A4Y6V1N0-F1
#
_cell.length_a   1.000
_cell.length_b   1.000
_cell.length_c   1.000
_cell.angle_alpha   90.00
_cell.angle_beta   90.00
_cell.angle_gamma   90.00
#
_symmetry.space_group_name_H-M   'P 1'
#
loop_
_entity.id
_entity.type
_entity.pdbx_description
1 polymer ?
#
loop_
_entity_poly.entity_id
_entity_poly.type
_entity_poly.pdbx_seq_one_letter_code
_entity_poly.pdbx_strand_id
1 'polypeptide(L)'
;MRRGLSQDQLAAALDMNRVNISNYERGKITNIPGDVLLKLANKLNTSTDYLLGREEHVEIETIAAHHDGEDFTEEEQKEIEAFKAFVKSKRNREE
;
A
#
# COMPACT_ATOMS: atom_id res chain seq x y z
N MET A 1 7.43 -9.95 -6.00
CA MET A 1 6.41 -8.92 -5.75
C MET A 1 5.19 -9.53 -5.06
N ARG A 2 4.68 -8.91 -3.97
CA ARG A 2 3.60 -9.42 -3.11
C ARG A 2 2.20 -8.86 -3.46
N ARG A 3 1.91 -8.57 -4.74
CA ARG A 3 0.60 -8.00 -5.17
C ARG A 3 -0.13 -8.79 -6.26
N GLY A 4 0.17 -10.09 -6.40
CA GLY A 4 -0.59 -10.99 -7.28
C GLY A 4 -0.45 -10.79 -8.80
N LEU A 5 0.21 -9.72 -9.25
CA LEU A 5 0.51 -9.48 -10.66
C LEU A 5 1.71 -10.31 -11.12
N SER A 6 1.57 -10.97 -12.27
CA SER A 6 2.71 -11.59 -12.95
C SER A 6 3.61 -10.52 -13.60
N GLN A 7 4.88 -10.87 -13.85
CA GLN A 7 5.79 -9.99 -14.57
C GLN A 7 5.26 -9.64 -15.96
N ASP A 8 4.55 -10.56 -16.62
CA ASP A 8 3.93 -10.33 -17.94
C ASP A 8 2.80 -9.30 -17.87
N GLN A 9 1.95 -9.38 -16.84
CA GLN A 9 0.88 -8.40 -16.64
C GLN A 9 1.44 -7.01 -16.33
N LEU A 10 2.51 -6.94 -15.56
CA LEU A 10 3.18 -5.68 -15.24
C LEU A 10 3.89 -5.09 -16.47
N ALA A 11 4.54 -5.94 -17.26
CA ALA A 11 5.20 -5.56 -18.50
C ALA A 11 4.20 -5.01 -19.53
N ALA A 12 3.06 -5.70 -19.73
CA ALA A 12 1.97 -5.23 -20.59
C ALA A 12 1.40 -3.89 -20.12
N ALA A 13 1.24 -3.69 -18.81
CA ALA A 13 0.73 -2.43 -18.26
C ALA A 13 1.71 -1.25 -18.44
N LEU A 14 3.00 -1.52 -18.60
CA LEU A 14 4.05 -0.52 -18.74
C LEU A 14 4.51 -0.34 -20.20
N ASP A 15 3.94 -1.12 -21.13
CA ASP A 15 4.38 -1.22 -22.51
C ASP A 15 5.88 -1.58 -22.62
N MET A 16 6.29 -2.62 -21.88
CA MET A 16 7.67 -3.08 -21.81
C MET A 16 7.75 -4.60 -22.02
N ASN A 17 8.97 -5.10 -22.26
CA ASN A 17 9.23 -6.53 -22.25
C ASN A 17 9.30 -7.07 -20.81
N ARG A 18 8.78 -8.28 -20.56
CA ARG A 18 8.92 -9.04 -19.30
C ARG A 18 10.36 -9.03 -18.77
N VAL A 19 11.34 -9.11 -19.65
CA VAL A 19 12.77 -9.08 -19.29
C VAL A 19 13.15 -7.77 -18.60
N ASN A 20 12.59 -6.63 -19.00
CA ASN A 20 12.87 -5.34 -18.37
C ASN A 20 12.37 -5.35 -16.91
N ILE A 21 11.14 -5.82 -16.68
CA ILE A 21 10.57 -5.96 -15.34
C ILE A 21 11.44 -6.89 -14.48
N SER A 22 11.85 -8.04 -15.03
CA SER A 22 12.74 -8.97 -14.33
C SER A 22 14.12 -8.37 -14.03
N ASN A 23 14.63 -7.47 -14.87
CA ASN A 23 15.89 -6.78 -14.61
C ASN A 23 15.77 -5.73 -13.49
N TYR A 24 14.63 -5.03 -13.42
CA TYR A 24 14.33 -4.10 -12.32
C TYR A 24 14.20 -4.85 -10.99
N GLU A 25 13.38 -5.91 -10.95
CA GLU A 25 13.17 -6.69 -9.72
C GLU A 25 14.45 -7.33 -9.17
N ARG A 26 15.37 -7.73 -10.06
CA ARG A 26 16.66 -8.33 -9.67
C ARG A 26 17.76 -7.29 -9.43
N GLY A 27 17.47 -6.01 -9.57
CA GLY A 27 18.46 -4.93 -9.42
C GLY A 27 19.57 -4.95 -10.49
N LYS A 28 19.37 -5.61 -11.63
CA LYS A 28 20.33 -5.59 -12.75
C LYS A 28 20.36 -4.24 -13.45
N ILE A 29 19.22 -3.53 -13.45
CA ILE A 29 19.11 -2.14 -13.88
C ILE A 29 18.63 -1.34 -12.67
N THR A 30 19.48 -0.43 -12.19
CA THR A 30 19.19 0.46 -11.06
C THR A 30 18.83 1.87 -11.51
N ASN A 31 19.30 2.28 -12.69
CA ASN A 31 18.97 3.57 -13.30
C ASN A 31 17.62 3.49 -14.03
N ILE A 32 16.54 3.44 -13.25
CA ILE A 32 15.16 3.42 -13.77
C ILE A 32 14.72 4.88 -14.02
N PRO A 33 14.22 5.21 -15.23
CA PRO A 33 13.67 6.55 -15.51
C PRO A 33 12.53 6.91 -14.55
N GLY A 34 12.44 8.20 -14.18
CA GLY A 34 11.45 8.66 -13.20
C GLY A 34 10.00 8.46 -13.62
N ASP A 35 9.71 8.55 -14.92
CA ASP A 35 8.38 8.28 -15.48
C ASP A 35 7.99 6.80 -15.37
N VAL A 36 8.95 5.88 -15.59
CA VAL A 36 8.76 4.44 -15.39
C VAL A 36 8.54 4.13 -13.91
N LEU A 37 9.31 4.77 -13.02
CA LEU A 37 9.14 4.61 -11.58
C LEU A 37 7.76 5.07 -11.11
N LEU A 38 7.27 6.21 -11.64
CA LEU A 38 5.92 6.71 -11.35
C LEU A 38 4.84 5.75 -11.85
N LYS A 39 4.98 5.21 -13.06
CA LYS A 39 4.03 4.22 -13.59
C LYS A 39 4.03 2.94 -12.75
N LEU A 40 5.19 2.47 -12.31
CA LEU A 40 5.32 1.32 -11.40
C LEU A 40 4.61 1.58 -10.06
N ALA A 41 4.85 2.75 -9.46
CA ALA A 41 4.23 3.17 -8.21
C ALA A 41 2.70 3.15 -8.31
N ASN A 42 2.16 3.77 -9.36
CA ASN A 42 0.73 3.79 -9.63
C ASN A 42 0.16 2.39 -9.87
N LYS A 43 0.82 1.58 -10.70
CA LYS A 43 0.33 0.23 -11.05
C LYS A 43 0.36 -0.71 -9.86
N LEU A 44 1.37 -0.56 -9.01
CA LEU A 44 1.51 -1.33 -7.78
C LEU A 44 0.82 -0.66 -6.60
N ASN A 45 0.06 0.43 -6.78
CA ASN A 45 -0.62 1.20 -5.73
C ASN A 45 0.26 1.42 -4.49
N THR A 46 1.43 2.01 -4.71
CA THR A 46 2.48 2.29 -3.72
C THR A 46 3.16 3.61 -4.05
N SER A 47 4.01 4.15 -3.18
CA SER A 47 4.78 5.36 -3.47
C SER A 47 6.09 5.08 -4.21
N THR A 48 6.65 6.08 -4.87
CA THR A 48 8.02 6.00 -5.43
C THR A 48 9.07 5.91 -4.33
N ASP A 49 8.83 6.55 -3.19
CA ASP A 49 9.73 6.48 -2.02
C ASP A 49 9.78 5.06 -1.46
N TYR A 50 8.65 4.34 -1.42
CA TYR A 50 8.62 2.91 -1.11
C TYR A 50 9.45 2.09 -2.10
N LEU A 51 9.30 2.33 -3.40
CA LEU A 51 10.07 1.61 -4.42
C LEU A 51 11.58 1.88 -4.34
N LEU A 52 11.97 3.06 -3.90
CA LEU A 52 13.37 3.47 -3.71
C LEU A 52 13.92 3.13 -2.32
N GLY A 53 13.11 2.55 -1.43
CA GLY A 53 13.53 2.15 -0.08
C GLY A 53 13.73 3.33 0.87
N ARG A 54 13.04 4.45 0.66
CA ARG A 54 13.05 5.62 1.56
C ARG A 54 12.04 5.54 2.69
N GLU A 55 11.02 4.70 2.56
CA GLU A 55 10.04 4.45 3.61
C GLU A 55 10.50 3.26 4.46
N GLU A 56 10.57 3.44 5.78
CA GLU A 56 10.68 2.31 6.69
C GLU A 56 9.36 1.52 6.65
N HIS A 57 9.47 0.20 6.45
CA HIS A 57 8.35 -0.70 6.57
C HIS A 57 7.88 -0.73 8.03
N VAL A 58 6.94 0.15 8.39
CA VAL A 58 6.16 -0.03 9.60
C VAL A 58 5.12 -1.10 9.25
N GLU A 59 5.35 -2.34 9.70
CA GLU A 59 4.30 -3.36 9.69
C GLU A 59 3.20 -2.92 10.67
N ILE A 60 2.24 -2.16 10.15
CA ILE A 60 1.04 -1.83 10.91
C ILE A 60 0.13 -3.07 10.82
N GLU A 61 0.10 -3.86 11.88
CA GLU A 61 -0.96 -4.86 12.08
C GLU A 61 -2.30 -4.12 12.24
N THR A 62 -2.92 -3.79 11.11
CA THR A 62 -4.18 -3.07 11.07
C THR A 62 -5.32 -4.08 11.10
N ILE A 63 -6.12 -4.05 12.16
CA ILE A 63 -7.44 -4.70 12.15
C ILE A 63 -8.39 -3.71 11.47
N ALA A 64 -8.63 -3.90 10.18
CA ALA A 64 -9.59 -3.10 9.42
C ALA A 64 -10.99 -3.72 9.52
N ALA A 65 -11.99 -2.91 9.86
CA ALA A 65 -13.39 -3.30 9.69
C ALA A 65 -13.78 -3.04 8.23
N HIS A 66 -13.67 -4.05 7.37
CA HIS A 66 -14.19 -3.96 6.01
C HIS A 66 -15.72 -4.04 6.09
N HIS A 67 -16.39 -2.99 5.63
CA HIS A 67 -17.84 -3.00 5.46
C HIS A 67 -18.09 -3.50 4.05
N ASP A 68 -18.86 -4.59 3.89
CA ASP A 68 -19.06 -5.32 2.61
C ASP A 68 -19.92 -4.50 1.61
N GLY A 69 -19.46 -3.31 1.23
CA GLY A 69 -20.07 -2.46 0.21
C GLY A 69 -21.15 -1.49 0.70
N GLU A 70 -21.45 -1.49 1.99
CA GLU A 70 -22.31 -0.47 2.60
C GLU A 70 -21.43 0.62 3.26
N ASP A 71 -21.87 1.88 3.27
CA ASP A 71 -21.17 2.94 3.99
C ASP A 71 -21.81 3.10 5.38
N PHE A 72 -20.99 3.38 6.41
CA PHE A 72 -21.53 3.78 7.70
C PHE A 72 -22.30 5.10 7.56
N THR A 73 -23.47 5.16 8.17
CA THR A 73 -24.15 6.43 8.39
C THR A 73 -23.31 7.34 9.28
N GLU A 74 -23.58 8.65 9.25
CA GLU A 74 -22.89 9.62 10.12
C GLU A 74 -23.06 9.27 11.61
N GLU A 75 -24.22 8.72 11.99
CA GLU A 75 -24.50 8.29 13.37
C GLU A 75 -23.66 7.08 13.77
N GLU A 76 -23.58 6.06 12.94
CA GLU A 76 -22.75 4.86 13.17
C GLU A 76 -21.26 5.21 13.21
N GLN A 77 -20.80 6.10 12.33
CA GLN A 77 -19.41 6.56 12.34
C GLN A 77 -19.07 7.31 13.63
N LYS A 78 -20.00 8.12 14.14
CA LYS A 78 -19.85 8.83 15.41
C LYS A 78 -19.79 7.88 16.59
N GLU A 79 -20.57 6.80 16.57
CA GLU A 79 -20.53 5.76 17.61
C GLU A 79 -19.20 5.01 17.61
N ILE A 80 -18.68 4.64 16.43
CA ILE A 80 -17.37 3.99 16.28
C ILE A 80 -16.25 4.88 16.84
N GLU A 81 -16.25 6.18 16.50
CA GLU A 81 -15.26 7.12 17.03
C GLU A 81 -15.37 7.30 18.55
N ALA A 82 -16.59 7.35 19.10
CA ALA A 82 -16.81 7.38 20.54
C ALA A 82 -16.27 6.12 21.24
N PHE A 83 -16.50 4.93 20.67
CA PHE A 83 -15.97 3.67 21.20
C PHE A 83 -14.45 3.63 21.17
N LYS A 84 -13.83 4.08 20.07
CA LYS A 84 -12.38 4.19 19.93
C LYS A 84 -11.78 5.14 20.98
N ALA A 85 -12.43 6.28 21.23
CA ALA A 85 -12.02 7.21 22.29
C ALA A 85 -12.14 6.58 23.68
N PHE A 86 -13.22 5.85 23.95
CA PHE A 86 -13.43 5.11 25.20
C PHE A 86 -12.33 4.06 25.43
N VAL A 87 -12.02 3.23 24.44
CA VAL A 87 -10.96 2.22 24.53
C VAL A 87 -9.60 2.87 24.81
N LYS A 88 -9.28 3.98 24.14
CA LYS A 88 -8.05 4.74 24.42
C LYS A 88 -8.02 5.27 25.86
N SER A 89 -9.15 5.76 26.37
CA SER A 89 -9.24 6.28 27.73
C SER A 89 -8.97 5.24 28.83
N LYS A 90 -9.13 3.95 28.53
CA LYS A 90 -8.79 2.87 29.48
C LYS A 90 -7.28 2.74 29.70
N ARG A 91 -6.46 2.97 28.67
CA ARG A 91 -4.99 2.92 28.77
C ARG A 91 -4.45 3.96 29.74
N ASN A 92 -5.05 5.15 29.74
CA ASN A 92 -4.62 6.27 30.59
C ASN A 92 -5.09 6.17 32.06
N ARG A 93 -5.83 5.10 32.43
CA ARG A 93 -6.27 4.86 33.82
C ARG A 93 -5.43 3.81 34.54
N GLU A 94 -4.56 3.11 33.82
CA GLU A 94 -3.69 2.05 34.35
C GLU A 94 -2.23 2.54 34.57
N GLU A 95 -1.96 3.82 34.33
CA GLU A 95 -0.77 4.56 34.78
C GLU A 95 -1.09 5.39 36.03
#